data_AF-A0A7X4IZN8-F1
#
_entry.id   AF-A0A7X4IZN8-F1
#
_cell.length_a   1.000
_cell.length_b   1.000
_cell.length_c   1.000
_cell.angle_alpha   90.00
_cell.angle_beta   90.00
_cell.angle_gamma   90.00
#
_symmetry.space_group_name_H-M   'P 1'
#
loop_
_entity.id
_entity.type
_entity.pdbx_description
1 polymer ?
#
loop_
_entity_poly.entity_id
_entity_poly.type
_entity_poly.pdbx_seq_one_letter_code
_entity_poly.pdbx_strand_id
1 'polypeptide(L)'
;MTKKKGRIGSSFEAYLAEQGTLEETNTSAVKRVLAWQLEQAMERKQISKSAMARAMSTSRSQLDRILDPDNDHIRLDTLTAAANVLGLNLRIELIG
;
A
#
# COMPACT_ATOMS: atom_id res chain seq x y z
N MET A 1 10.06 27.29 -36.70
CA MET A 1 10.39 25.92 -36.25
C MET A 1 9.14 25.31 -35.63
N THR A 2 8.51 24.35 -36.31
CA THR A 2 7.28 23.70 -35.86
C THR A 2 7.60 22.65 -34.79
N LYS A 3 7.13 22.86 -33.56
CA LYS A 3 7.30 21.95 -32.43
C LYS A 3 6.57 20.64 -32.73
N LYS A 4 7.31 19.54 -32.99
CA LYS A 4 6.75 18.22 -33.23
C LYS A 4 6.00 17.77 -31.96
N LYS A 5 4.67 17.69 -32.00
CA LYS A 5 3.88 17.13 -30.88
C LYS A 5 4.27 15.67 -30.70
N GLY A 6 4.85 15.33 -29.55
CA GLY A 6 5.12 13.94 -29.19
C GLY A 6 3.80 13.15 -29.18
N ARG A 7 3.80 11.98 -29.78
CA ARG A 7 2.66 11.06 -29.70
C ARG A 7 2.71 10.40 -28.33
N ILE A 8 1.57 10.33 -27.64
CA ILE A 8 1.45 9.53 -26.41
C ILE A 8 1.72 8.07 -26.81
N GLY A 9 2.63 7.41 -26.10
CA GLY A 9 3.02 6.01 -26.34
C GLY A 9 1.99 5.01 -25.82
N SER A 10 2.39 3.75 -25.71
CA SER A 10 1.61 2.71 -25.04
C SER A 10 1.40 3.04 -23.55
N SER A 11 0.43 2.38 -22.91
CA SER A 11 0.17 2.57 -21.48
C SER A 11 1.35 2.09 -20.64
N PHE A 12 1.45 2.58 -19.41
CA PHE A 12 2.48 2.11 -18.48
C PHE A 12 2.32 0.60 -18.17
N GLU A 13 1.09 0.10 -18.09
CA GLU A 13 0.82 -1.33 -17.95
C GLU A 13 1.35 -2.14 -19.13
N ALA A 14 1.17 -1.66 -20.38
CA ALA A 14 1.70 -2.31 -21.56
C ALA A 14 3.23 -2.35 -21.53
N TYR A 15 3.87 -1.25 -21.11
CA TYR A 15 5.31 -1.23 -20.89
C TYR A 15 5.75 -2.26 -19.82
N LEU A 16 5.09 -2.32 -18.67
CA LEU A 16 5.42 -3.29 -17.61
C LEU A 16 5.17 -4.74 -18.05
N ALA A 17 4.15 -4.99 -18.87
CA ALA A 17 3.91 -6.29 -19.48
C ALA A 17 5.03 -6.69 -20.42
N GLU A 18 5.50 -5.77 -21.27
CA GLU A 18 6.67 -5.98 -22.15
C GLU A 18 7.95 -6.25 -21.36
N GLN A 19 8.11 -5.64 -20.16
CA GLN A 19 9.24 -5.91 -19.27
C GLN A 19 9.09 -7.20 -18.45
N GLY A 20 7.92 -7.84 -18.45
CA GLY A 20 7.63 -9.02 -17.62
C GLY A 20 7.50 -8.73 -16.12
N THR A 21 7.34 -7.45 -15.72
CA THR A 21 7.30 -7.01 -14.31
C THR A 21 5.93 -6.53 -13.85
N LEU A 22 4.90 -6.62 -14.70
CA LEU A 22 3.56 -6.13 -14.41
C LEU A 22 2.97 -6.75 -13.12
N GLU A 23 3.04 -8.06 -12.97
CA GLU A 23 2.46 -8.77 -11.81
C GLU A 23 3.14 -8.40 -10.48
N GLU A 24 4.48 -8.38 -10.47
CA GLU A 24 5.27 -7.97 -9.30
C GLU A 24 5.02 -6.49 -8.95
N THR A 25 4.95 -5.63 -9.96
CA THR A 25 4.67 -4.20 -9.78
C THR A 25 3.27 -3.98 -9.20
N ASN A 26 2.26 -4.68 -9.72
CA ASN A 26 0.90 -4.61 -9.20
C ASN A 26 0.82 -5.09 -7.75
N THR A 27 1.49 -6.20 -7.43
CA THR A 27 1.56 -6.72 -6.06
C THR A 27 2.18 -5.71 -5.10
N SER A 28 3.26 -5.07 -5.52
CA SER A 28 3.94 -4.02 -4.74
C SER A 28 3.06 -2.78 -4.59
N ALA A 29 2.37 -2.37 -5.65
CA ALA A 29 1.49 -1.20 -5.64
C ALA A 29 0.33 -1.37 -4.65
N VAL A 30 -0.33 -2.53 -4.63
CA VAL A 30 -1.42 -2.80 -3.67
C VAL A 30 -0.95 -2.63 -2.23
N LYS A 31 0.20 -3.20 -1.87
CA LYS A 31 0.76 -3.07 -0.51
C LYS A 31 1.10 -1.63 -0.15
N ARG A 32 1.77 -0.92 -1.06
CA ARG A 32 2.12 0.49 -0.87
C ARG A 32 0.90 1.37 -0.63
N VAL A 33 -0.18 1.12 -1.38
CA VAL A 33 -1.45 1.82 -1.19
C VAL A 33 -2.05 1.52 0.19
N LEU A 34 -2.03 0.25 0.63
CA LEU A 34 -2.57 -0.12 1.95
C LEU A 34 -1.75 0.48 3.10
N ALA A 35 -0.41 0.41 3.05
CA ALA A 35 0.46 1.01 4.04
C ALA A 35 0.23 2.53 4.13
N TRP A 36 0.21 3.21 2.98
CA TRP A 36 -0.09 4.63 2.90
C TRP A 36 -1.47 4.97 3.48
N GLN A 37 -2.51 4.18 3.17
CA GLN A 37 -3.86 4.40 3.71
C GLN A 37 -3.90 4.28 5.25
N LEU A 38 -3.15 3.33 5.83
CA LEU A 38 -3.01 3.19 7.28
C LEU A 38 -2.29 4.40 7.88
N GLU A 39 -1.19 4.84 7.29
CA GLU A 39 -0.46 6.04 7.75
C GLU A 39 -1.34 7.29 7.70
N GLN A 40 -2.03 7.55 6.58
CA GLN A 40 -2.96 8.69 6.49
C GLN A 40 -4.10 8.60 7.53
N ALA A 41 -4.58 7.39 7.81
CA ALA A 41 -5.62 7.19 8.83
C ALA A 41 -5.07 7.44 10.25
N MET A 42 -3.82 7.05 10.51
CA MET A 42 -3.15 7.36 11.77
C MET A 42 -2.98 8.87 11.95
N GLU A 43 -2.54 9.58 10.91
CA GLU A 43 -2.41 11.05 10.91
C GLU A 43 -3.75 11.74 11.20
N ARG A 44 -4.81 11.35 10.48
CA ARG A 44 -6.17 11.90 10.67
C ARG A 44 -6.69 11.67 12.09
N LYS A 45 -6.36 10.54 12.71
CA LYS A 45 -6.73 10.22 14.09
C LYS A 45 -5.73 10.71 15.14
N GLN A 46 -4.64 11.34 14.72
CA GLN A 46 -3.56 11.82 15.59
C GLN A 46 -2.99 10.72 16.50
N ILE A 47 -2.94 9.48 16.01
CA ILE A 47 -2.37 8.35 16.76
C ILE A 47 -0.90 8.16 16.35
N SER A 48 -0.01 8.18 17.35
CA SER A 48 1.42 7.92 17.11
C SER A 48 1.67 6.44 16.82
N LYS A 49 2.80 6.12 16.17
CA LYS A 49 3.23 4.72 15.96
C LYS A 49 3.29 3.91 17.27
N SER A 50 3.74 4.51 18.38
CA SER A 50 3.80 3.79 19.65
C SER A 50 2.41 3.54 20.26
N ALA A 51 1.46 4.46 20.07
CA ALA A 51 0.09 4.28 20.51
C ALA A 51 -0.64 3.25 19.65
N MET A 52 -0.42 3.28 18.33
CA MET A 52 -0.95 2.29 17.40
C MET A 52 -0.46 0.88 17.72
N ALA A 53 0.86 0.72 17.92
CA ALA A 53 1.44 -0.58 18.28
C ALA A 53 0.85 -1.13 19.60
N ARG A 54 0.67 -0.27 20.61
CA ARG A 54 0.00 -0.63 21.87
C ARG A 54 -1.46 -1.04 21.66
N ALA A 55 -2.23 -0.30 20.88
CA ALA A 55 -3.62 -0.61 20.59
C ALA A 55 -3.78 -1.93 19.80
N MET A 56 -2.81 -2.25 18.94
CA MET A 56 -2.74 -3.53 18.23
C MET A 56 -2.15 -4.68 19.07
N SER A 57 -1.72 -4.42 20.32
CA SER A 57 -1.02 -5.40 21.17
C SER A 57 0.21 -6.02 20.47
N THR A 58 0.98 -5.18 19.78
CA THR A 58 2.15 -5.56 18.99
C THR A 58 3.36 -4.68 19.32
N SER A 59 4.55 -5.10 18.90
CA SER A 59 5.76 -4.28 19.07
C SER A 59 5.83 -3.15 18.03
N ARG A 60 6.59 -2.09 18.33
CA ARG A 60 6.82 -1.00 17.38
C ARG A 60 7.46 -1.50 16.07
N SER A 61 8.41 -2.43 16.15
CA SER A 61 9.06 -3.01 14.96
C SER A 61 8.11 -3.86 14.12
N GLN A 62 7.15 -4.55 14.74
CA GLN A 62 6.07 -5.22 13.99
C GLN A 62 5.16 -4.21 13.30
N LEU A 63 4.81 -3.09 13.95
CA LEU A 63 4.07 -2.03 13.27
C LEU A 63 4.87 -1.40 12.13
N ASP A 64 6.16 -1.11 12.34
CA ASP A 64 7.01 -0.54 11.29
C ASP A 64 7.05 -1.45 10.06
N ARG A 65 7.11 -2.78 10.25
CA ARG A 65 6.99 -3.76 9.14
C ARG A 65 5.63 -3.74 8.43
N ILE A 66 4.54 -3.38 9.10
CA ILE A 66 3.21 -3.27 8.49
C ILE A 66 3.11 -2.00 7.62
N LEU A 67 3.75 -0.93 8.07
CA LEU A 67 3.77 0.37 7.39
C LEU A 67 4.89 0.48 6.36
N ASP A 68 5.83 -0.47 6.33
CA ASP A 68 6.94 -0.51 5.39
C ASP A 68 6.44 -0.80 3.97
N PRO A 69 6.58 0.16 3.02
CA PRO A 69 6.12 -0.01 1.65
C PRO A 69 6.90 -1.06 0.85
N ASP A 70 8.06 -1.48 1.34
CA ASP A 70 8.95 -2.44 0.68
C ASP A 70 8.94 -3.82 1.37
N ASN A 71 8.21 -3.97 2.48
CA ASN A 71 8.01 -5.28 3.10
C ASN A 71 6.95 -6.09 2.35
N ASP A 72 7.41 -7.17 1.71
CA ASP A 72 6.60 -8.06 0.89
C ASP A 72 5.86 -9.15 1.68
N HIS A 73 6.06 -9.25 3.00
CA HIS A 73 5.47 -10.31 3.81
C HIS A 73 4.63 -9.75 4.98
N ILE A 74 3.37 -9.44 4.67
CA ILE A 74 2.36 -9.06 5.66
C ILE A 74 1.12 -9.95 5.50
N ARG A 75 0.57 -10.40 6.63
CA ARG A 75 -0.63 -11.25 6.67
C ARG A 75 -1.90 -10.39 6.63
N LEU A 76 -2.95 -10.90 5.97
CA LEU A 76 -4.23 -10.19 5.82
C LEU A 76 -4.92 -9.88 7.17
N ASP A 77 -4.81 -10.79 8.15
CA ASP A 77 -5.37 -10.58 9.48
C ASP A 77 -4.64 -9.45 10.23
N THR A 78 -3.33 -9.30 10.02
CA THR A 78 -2.54 -8.19 10.56
C THR A 78 -3.01 -6.85 9.98
N LEU A 79 -3.25 -6.78 8.66
CA LEU A 79 -3.79 -5.58 8.01
C LEU A 79 -5.21 -5.26 8.52
N THR A 80 -6.04 -6.29 8.68
CA THR A 80 -7.40 -6.16 9.22
C THR A 80 -7.37 -5.63 10.66
N ALA A 81 -6.47 -6.13 11.51
CA ALA A 81 -6.31 -5.65 12.88
C ALA A 81 -5.87 -4.17 12.91
N ALA A 82 -4.94 -3.77 12.05
CA ALA A 82 -4.52 -2.37 11.94
C ALA A 82 -5.68 -1.47 11.50
N ALA A 83 -6.44 -1.88 10.48
CA ALA A 83 -7.63 -1.15 10.04
C ALA A 83 -8.66 -1.01 11.17
N ASN A 84 -8.94 -2.08 11.91
CA ASN A 84 -9.92 -2.10 13.00
C ASN A 84 -9.56 -1.13 14.15
N VAL A 85 -8.29 -1.07 14.55
CA VAL A 85 -7.82 -0.09 15.56
C VAL A 85 -8.08 1.35 15.09
N LEU A 86 -7.98 1.57 13.78
CA LEU A 86 -8.29 2.85 13.15
C LEU A 86 -9.77 3.02 12.83
N GLY A 87 -10.66 2.10 13.22
CA GLY A 87 -12.09 2.15 12.94
C GLY A 87 -12.44 2.06 11.46
N LEU A 88 -11.57 1.41 10.69
CA LEU A 88 -11.73 1.14 9.25
C LEU A 88 -12.02 -0.34 9.02
N ASN A 89 -12.53 -0.68 7.84
CA ASN A 89 -12.68 -2.05 7.38
C ASN A 89 -11.83 -2.28 6.13
N LEU A 90 -11.15 -3.43 6.07
CA LEU A 90 -10.42 -3.85 4.89
C LEU A 90 -11.38 -4.52 3.89
N ARG A 91 -11.43 -4.02 2.65
CA ARG A 91 -12.15 -4.63 1.53
C ARG A 91 -11.15 -5.01 0.45
N ILE A 92 -11.16 -6.27 0.05
CA ILE A 92 -10.33 -6.82 -1.02
C ILE A 92 -11.27 -7.40 -2.08
N GLU A 93 -10.94 -7.17 -3.34
CA GLU A 93 -11.73 -7.63 -4.47
C GLU A 93 -10.83 -8.28 -5.50
N LEU A 94 -11.35 -9.31 -6.16
CA LEU A 94 -10.77 -9.86 -7.37
C LEU A 94 -11.41 -9.16 -8.56
N ILE A 95 -10.57 -8.58 -9.42
CA ILE A 95 -10.98 -7.89 -10.64
C ILE A 95 -10.58 -8.75 -11.86
N GLY A 96 -11.35 -8.67 -12.94
CA GLY A 96 -11.14 -9.42 -14.18
C GLY A 96 -11.52 -8.63 -15.41
#